data_AF-A0A6M0BKI8-F1
#
_entry.id   AF-A0A6M0BKI8-F1
#
_cell.length_a   1.000
_cell.length_b   1.000
_cell.length_c   1.000
_cell.angle_alpha   90.00
_cell.angle_beta   90.00
_cell.angle_gamma   90.00
#
_symmetry.space_group_name_H-M   'P 1'
#
loop_
_entity.id
_entity.type
_entity.pdbx_description
1 polymer ?
#
loop_
_entity_poly.entity_id
_entity_poly.type
_entity_poly.pdbx_seq_one_letter_code
_entity_poly.pdbx_strand_id
1 'polypeptide(L)'
;MNPTISTIPIQQLTSGDRISLQVYKFVGSQPGKKAYLQGNLHGCEIVGNAVIHQLIDFLSTLDDTQLIGEIWLVPVCNPASTNQRSHFFATGGFNPYDGQDWNRIFWDYEKECDDL
;
A
#
# COMPACT_ATOMS: atom_id res chain seq x y z
N MET A 1 1.10 20.40 3.31
CA MET A 1 -0.31 20.23 2.89
C MET A 1 -0.85 18.98 3.56
N ASN A 2 -2.08 18.99 4.06
CA ASN A 2 -2.60 17.83 4.77
C ASN A 2 -3.10 16.77 3.77
N PRO A 3 -2.72 15.49 3.93
CA PRO A 3 -3.25 14.45 3.07
C PRO A 3 -4.73 14.22 3.35
N THR A 4 -5.51 13.97 2.30
CA THR A 4 -6.81 13.33 2.48
C THR A 4 -6.56 11.85 2.74
N ILE A 5 -7.00 11.38 3.91
CA ILE A 5 -6.84 9.97 4.30
C ILE A 5 -8.13 9.22 3.95
N SER A 6 -7.99 8.10 3.24
CA SER A 6 -9.10 7.18 2.98
C SER A 6 -8.79 5.78 3.49
N THR A 7 -9.76 5.19 4.18
CA THR A 7 -9.70 3.82 4.70
C THR A 7 -10.37 2.88 3.71
N ILE A 8 -9.67 1.82 3.27
CA ILE A 8 -10.21 0.81 2.36
C ILE A 8 -10.30 -0.52 3.11
N PRO A 9 -11.51 -1.05 3.43
CA PRO A 9 -11.64 -2.37 4.03
C PRO A 9 -11.24 -3.44 3.00
N ILE A 10 -10.41 -4.41 3.41
CA ILE A 10 -9.92 -5.47 2.52
C ILE A 10 -10.30 -6.88 2.97
N GLN A 11 -10.53 -7.08 4.27
CA GLN A 11 -10.87 -8.39 4.82
C GLN A 11 -11.62 -8.25 6.13
N GLN A 12 -12.55 -9.16 6.40
CA GLN A 12 -13.12 -9.39 7.72
C GLN A 12 -12.58 -10.73 8.24
N LEU A 13 -11.99 -10.71 9.42
CA LEU A 13 -11.48 -11.91 10.09
C LEU A 13 -12.62 -12.70 10.72
N THR A 14 -12.39 -13.98 10.97
CA THR A 14 -13.35 -14.88 11.64
C THR A 14 -13.69 -14.41 13.07
N SER A 15 -12.80 -13.65 13.72
CA SER A 15 -13.06 -13.00 15.01
C SER A 15 -14.12 -11.89 14.92
N GLY A 16 -14.42 -11.40 13.72
CA GLY A 16 -15.27 -10.24 13.47
C GLY A 16 -14.49 -8.94 13.18
N ASP A 17 -13.18 -8.92 13.44
CA ASP A 17 -12.33 -7.74 13.19
C ASP A 17 -12.25 -7.42 11.70
N ARG A 18 -12.16 -6.13 11.36
CA ARG A 18 -12.00 -5.66 9.99
C ARG A 18 -10.60 -5.15 9.76
N ILE A 19 -9.93 -5.71 8.76
CA ILE A 19 -8.63 -5.23 8.28
C ILE A 19 -8.85 -4.23 7.16
N SER A 20 -8.13 -3.11 7.22
CA SER A 20 -8.21 -2.03 6.24
C SER A 20 -6.85 -1.46 5.87
N LEU A 21 -6.75 -0.91 4.67
CA LEU A 21 -5.61 -0.11 4.22
C LEU A 21 -5.86 1.37 4.52
N GLN A 22 -4.79 2.07 4.90
CA GLN A 22 -4.79 3.53 4.98
C GLN A 22 -4.10 4.09 3.72
N VAL A 23 -4.82 4.93 2.99
CA VAL A 23 -4.31 5.61 1.79
C VAL A 23 -4.21 7.10 2.08
N TYR A 24 -3.02 7.65 1.98
CA TYR A 24 -2.74 9.07 2.15
C TYR A 24 -2.65 9.72 0.77
N LYS A 25 -3.52 10.68 0.48
CA LYS A 25 -3.61 11.33 -0.83
C LYS A 25 -3.18 12.78 -0.73
N PHE A 26 -2.10 13.11 -1.42
CA PHE A 26 -1.65 14.47 -1.65
C PHE A 26 -2.08 14.87 -3.07
N VAL A 27 -2.87 15.93 -3.18
CA VAL A 27 -3.39 16.46 -4.45
C VAL A 27 -2.92 17.91 -4.58
N GLY A 28 -2.15 18.19 -5.60
CA GLY A 28 -1.69 19.54 -5.91
C GLY A 28 -2.80 20.43 -6.46
N SER A 29 -2.59 21.75 -6.45
CA SER A 29 -3.59 22.71 -6.95
C SER A 29 -3.72 22.71 -8.47
N GLN A 30 -2.72 22.19 -9.19
CA GLN A 30 -2.74 22.03 -10.63
C GLN A 30 -2.88 20.55 -11.01
N PRO A 31 -3.71 20.20 -12.01
CA PRO A 31 -3.86 18.82 -12.47
C PRO A 31 -2.57 18.31 -13.12
N GLY A 32 -2.35 16.99 -13.04
CA GLY A 32 -1.12 16.37 -13.53
C GLY A 32 -1.14 14.85 -13.39
N LYS A 33 0.05 14.23 -13.52
CA LYS A 33 0.19 12.77 -13.38
C LYS A 33 -0.08 12.32 -11.94
N LYS A 34 -0.46 11.05 -11.81
CA LYS A 34 -0.62 10.37 -10.53
C LYS A 34 0.54 9.41 -10.28
N ALA A 35 1.18 9.52 -9.12
CA ALA A 35 2.11 8.53 -8.61
C ALA A 35 1.45 7.74 -7.49
N TYR A 36 1.55 6.41 -7.56
CA TYR A 36 1.10 5.50 -6.51
C TYR A 36 2.31 4.76 -5.94
N LEU A 37 2.49 4.85 -4.62
CA LEU A 37 3.57 4.17 -3.92
C LEU A 37 2.96 3.33 -2.79
N GLN A 38 3.28 2.03 -2.80
CA GLN A 38 2.92 1.12 -1.73
C GLN A 38 4.16 0.47 -1.11
N GLY A 39 4.07 0.14 0.17
CA GLY A 39 5.08 -0.61 0.90
C GLY A 39 4.52 -1.85 1.58
N ASN A 40 5.41 -2.72 2.02
CA ASN A 40 5.13 -3.81 2.96
C ASN A 40 4.04 -4.78 2.48
N LEU A 41 4.13 -5.17 1.20
CA LEU A 41 3.37 -6.31 0.67
C LEU A 41 3.81 -7.62 1.33
N HIS A 42 5.12 -7.80 1.47
CA HIS A 42 5.70 -8.80 2.37
C HIS A 42 5.84 -8.20 3.76
N GLY A 43 5.27 -8.86 4.76
CA GLY A 43 5.20 -8.41 6.14
C GLY A 43 6.56 -8.24 6.82
N CYS A 44 7.61 -8.90 6.32
CA CYS A 44 8.98 -8.76 6.80
C CYS A 44 9.73 -7.54 6.22
N GLU A 45 9.24 -6.94 5.13
CA GLU A 45 9.90 -5.84 4.42
C GLU A 45 9.44 -4.47 4.94
N ILE A 46 9.73 -4.18 6.21
CA ILE A 46 9.18 -3.02 6.93
C ILE A 46 9.84 -1.67 6.61
N VAL A 47 11.01 -1.67 5.96
CA VAL A 47 11.78 -0.43 5.71
C VAL A 47 11.00 0.53 4.80
N GLY A 48 10.20 0.01 3.87
CA GLY A 48 9.34 0.82 3.01
C GLY A 48 8.34 1.68 3.80
N ASN A 49 7.88 1.21 4.95
CA ASN A 49 6.97 1.96 5.83
C ASN A 49 7.63 3.24 6.34
N ALA A 50 8.89 3.13 6.77
CA ALA A 50 9.67 4.27 7.28
C ALA A 50 9.96 5.29 6.17
N VAL A 51 10.27 4.82 4.96
CA VAL A 51 10.47 5.69 3.79
C VAL A 51 9.18 6.44 3.44
N ILE A 52 8.05 5.74 3.38
CA ILE A 52 6.76 6.37 3.10
C ILE A 52 6.37 7.33 4.23
N HIS A 53 6.65 7.02 5.49
CA HIS A 53 6.42 7.94 6.60
C HIS A 53 7.21 9.25 6.44
N GLN A 54 8.52 9.17 6.14
CA GLN A 54 9.32 10.37 5.88
C GLN A 54 8.81 11.16 4.66
N LEU A 55 8.31 10.46 3.64
CA LEU A 55 7.68 11.12 2.49
C LEU A 55 6.37 11.83 2.87
N ILE A 56 5.53 11.25 3.73
CA ILE A 56 4.34 11.90 4.27
C ILE A 56 4.73 13.16 5.03
N ASP A 57 5.76 13.10 5.89
CA ASP A 57 6.23 14.26 6.65
C ASP A 57 6.72 15.36 5.72
N PHE A 58 7.55 15.02 4.73
CA PHE A 58 8.03 15.97 3.73
C PHE A 58 6.89 16.63 2.95
N LEU A 59 5.96 15.84 2.38
CA LEU A 59 4.82 16.37 1.63
C LEU A 59 3.90 17.22 2.51
N SER A 60 3.84 16.92 3.81
CA SER A 60 3.08 17.72 4.77
C SER A 60 3.67 19.11 4.99
N THR A 61 4.95 19.33 4.67
CA THR A 61 5.59 20.66 4.72
C THR A 61 5.30 21.54 3.50
N LEU A 62 4.83 20.97 2.38
CA LEU A 62 4.62 21.70 1.12
C LEU A 62 3.27 22.41 1.05
N ASP A 63 3.16 23.49 0.31
CA ASP A 63 1.87 24.01 -0.14
C ASP A 63 1.33 23.22 -1.35
N ASP A 64 0.02 23.19 -1.53
CA ASP A 64 -0.62 22.47 -2.65
C ASP A 64 -0.18 23.00 -4.04
N THR A 65 0.23 24.26 -4.13
CA THR A 65 0.82 24.87 -5.35
C THR A 65 2.19 24.33 -5.72
N GLN A 66 2.89 23.64 -4.80
CA GLN A 66 4.21 23.06 -5.04
C GLN A 66 4.14 21.63 -5.60
N LEU A 67 2.94 21.04 -5.67
CA LEU A 67 2.69 19.75 -6.27
C LEU A 67 1.85 19.94 -7.55
N ILE A 68 2.22 19.25 -8.62
CA ILE A 68 1.43 19.15 -9.85
C ILE A 68 0.96 17.71 -9.99
N GLY A 69 -0.36 17.50 -10.02
CA GLY A 69 -0.97 16.17 -10.01
C GLY A 69 -1.16 15.59 -8.61
N GLU A 70 -0.93 14.28 -8.47
CA GLU A 70 -1.32 13.54 -7.28
C GLU A 70 -0.24 12.54 -6.83
N ILE A 71 -0.07 12.39 -5.52
CA ILE A 71 0.76 11.33 -4.91
C ILE A 71 -0.10 10.57 -3.90
N TRP A 72 -0.27 9.27 -4.13
CA TRP A 72 -1.04 8.37 -3.28
C TRP A 72 -0.10 7.39 -2.59
N LEU A 73 -0.12 7.37 -1.27
CA LEU A 73 0.80 6.60 -0.44
C LEU A 73 0.04 5.57 0.38
N VAL A 74 0.50 4.31 0.32
CA VAL A 74 -0.03 3.19 1.12
C VAL A 74 1.14 2.55 1.86
N PRO A 75 1.43 2.99 3.10
CA PRO A 75 2.59 2.49 3.85
C PRO A 75 2.53 0.98 4.02
N VAL A 76 1.41 0.47 4.53
CA VAL A 76 1.17 -0.97 4.75
C VAL A 76 0.07 -1.43 3.81
N CYS A 77 0.43 -2.08 2.69
CA CYS A 77 -0.56 -2.60 1.74
C CYS A 77 -1.03 -4.03 2.06
N ASN A 78 -0.39 -4.73 3.01
CA ASN A 78 -0.80 -6.07 3.45
C ASN A 78 -0.75 -6.23 4.97
N PRO A 79 -1.72 -5.68 5.72
CA PRO A 79 -1.71 -5.75 7.19
C PRO A 79 -1.79 -7.18 7.75
N ALA A 80 -2.42 -8.11 7.04
CA ALA A 80 -2.46 -9.52 7.44
C ALA A 80 -1.04 -10.12 7.47
N SER A 81 -0.28 -9.87 6.42
CA SER A 81 1.12 -10.29 6.31
C SER A 81 2.04 -9.57 7.31
N THR A 82 1.86 -8.26 7.49
CA THR A 82 2.63 -7.46 8.47
C THR A 82 2.47 -7.97 9.90
N ASN A 83 1.23 -8.33 10.28
CA ASN A 83 0.89 -8.87 11.60
C ASN A 83 1.25 -10.35 11.77
N GLN A 84 1.67 -11.02 10.70
CA GLN A 84 2.08 -12.42 10.76
C GLN A 84 3.43 -12.54 11.49
N ARG A 85 3.44 -13.39 12.52
CA ARG A 85 4.62 -13.73 13.32
C ARG A 85 4.65 -15.23 13.54
N SER A 86 5.84 -15.81 13.41
CA SER A 86 6.12 -17.16 13.88
C SER A 86 7.32 -17.08 14.82
N HIS A 87 7.09 -17.38 16.09
CA HIS A 87 8.07 -17.15 17.16
C HIS A 87 8.64 -15.72 17.10
N PHE A 88 9.96 -15.60 16.91
CA PHE A 88 10.70 -14.33 16.85
C PHE A 88 10.91 -13.81 15.43
N PHE A 89 10.28 -14.43 14.42
CA PHE A 89 10.46 -14.08 13.01
C PHE A 89 9.18 -13.52 12.37
N ALA A 90 9.37 -12.51 11.51
CA ALA A 90 8.32 -11.99 10.64
C ALA A 90 8.16 -12.91 9.43
N THR A 91 7.19 -13.83 9.48
CA THR A 91 6.97 -14.84 8.42
C THR A 91 6.07 -14.36 7.26
N GLY A 92 5.75 -13.07 7.19
CA GLY A 92 4.88 -12.49 6.17
C GLY A 92 5.45 -12.44 4.74
N GLY A 93 6.33 -13.35 4.34
CA GLY A 93 6.71 -13.46 2.91
C GLY A 93 5.59 -14.10 2.08
N PHE A 94 4.87 -15.06 2.68
CA PHE A 94 3.92 -15.93 1.99
C PHE A 94 2.62 -16.00 2.77
N ASN A 95 1.53 -16.35 2.08
CA ASN A 95 0.24 -16.59 2.71
C ASN A 95 0.33 -17.83 3.62
N PRO A 96 -0.08 -17.72 4.91
CA PRO A 96 0.06 -18.82 5.87
C PRO A 96 -0.88 -20.00 5.60
N TYR A 97 -1.91 -19.83 4.77
CA TYR A 97 -2.89 -20.88 4.47
C TYR A 97 -2.47 -21.78 3.31
N ASP A 98 -1.91 -21.22 2.25
CA ASP A 98 -1.62 -21.94 0.99
C ASP A 98 -0.14 -21.84 0.56
N GLY A 99 0.68 -21.05 1.27
CA GLY A 99 2.10 -20.87 0.98
C GLY A 99 2.40 -20.03 -0.26
N GLN A 100 1.41 -19.34 -0.85
CA GLN A 100 1.63 -18.51 -2.04
C GLN A 100 2.39 -17.22 -1.70
N ASP A 101 3.30 -16.82 -2.59
CA ASP A 101 4.01 -15.54 -2.52
C ASP A 101 2.99 -14.41 -2.74
N TRP A 102 2.89 -13.48 -1.78
CA TRP A 102 1.95 -12.35 -1.88
C TRP A 102 2.22 -11.47 -3.11
N ASN A 103 3.44 -11.46 -3.63
CA ASN A 103 3.83 -10.78 -4.86
C ASN A 103 3.68 -11.65 -6.12
N ARG A 104 2.89 -12.73 -6.07
CA ARG A 104 2.50 -13.58 -7.22
C ARG A 104 0.99 -13.79 -7.35
N ILE A 105 0.19 -13.11 -6.52
CA ILE A 105 -1.29 -13.22 -6.53
C ILE A 105 -1.97 -12.26 -7.52
N PHE A 106 -1.20 -11.35 -8.13
CA PHE A 106 -1.74 -10.34 -9.03
C PHE A 106 -2.23 -11.00 -10.31
N TRP A 107 -3.29 -10.43 -10.89
CA TRP A 107 -3.85 -10.92 -12.14
C TRP A 107 -2.81 -10.73 -13.25
N ASP A 108 -2.60 -11.79 -14.03
CA ASP A 108 -1.88 -11.65 -15.27
C ASP A 108 -2.77 -10.87 -16.24
N TYR A 109 -2.25 -9.77 -16.75
CA TYR A 109 -2.95 -8.98 -17.76
C TYR A 109 -2.45 -9.45 -19.12
N GLU A 110 -3.13 -10.46 -19.67
CA GLU A 110 -2.99 -10.77 -21.08
C GLU A 110 -3.83 -9.77 -21.89
N LYS A 111 -3.19 -9.07 -22.83
CA LYS A 111 -3.95 -8.34 -23.85
C LYS A 111 -4.61 -9.37 -24.75
N GLU A 112 -5.93 -9.35 -24.83
CA GLU A 112 -6.61 -9.95 -25.99
C GLU A 112 -6.00 -9.32 -27.24
N CYS A 113 -5.34 -10.14 -28.05
CA CYS A 113 -4.83 -9.77 -29.35
C CYS A 113 -5.74 -10.52 -30.33
N ASP A 114 -6.53 -9.79 -31.12
CA ASP A 114 -7.52 -10.37 -32.04
C ASP A 114 -6.88 -11.12 -33.24
N ASP A 115 -5.56 -11.36 -33.21
CA ASP A 115 -4.73 -11.61 -34.39
C ASP A 115 -3.65 -12.70 -34.19
N LEU A 116 -3.80 -13.66 -33.26
CA LEU A 116 -2.93 -14.86 -33.21
C LEU A 116 -3.49 -16.01 -34.06
#